data_AF-A0A934I931-F1
#
_entry.id   AF-A0A934I931-F1
#
_cell.length_a   1.000
_cell.length_b   1.000
_cell.length_c   1.000
_cell.angle_alpha   90.00
_cell.angle_beta   90.00
_cell.angle_gamma   90.00
#
_symmetry.space_group_name_H-M   'P 1'
#
loop_
_entity.id
_entity.type
_entity.pdbx_description
1 polymer ?
#
loop_
_entity_poly.entity_id
_entity_poly.type
_entity_poly.pdbx_seq_one_letter_code
_entity_poly.pdbx_strand_id
1 'polypeptide(L)'
;MNLSTIALLRSSTAINPPNGRGNYSKFQNTENPKRSESTPKKKTSRKPKPKGWIEYPPVFGIEAELESFDFSDPILEFPEKPGIVTRHFSKKYLSSYLDGYFRFGTLYGYANYEGTIQRLNDRTEGTSKEIYEFEEGEINDVTVEDRLRLGNVKILGSDKHIAISTIVNDYCACLSCGPYSEERAKKLINDGNQDIEAYVSYDRNALLQALKGEEELLLKLFGRETLFAAYPVLYGDKEDFFEISSSVRNLKSEEPQHRWEASAFTKPWRFGNEEEFRIISFRSNAAGRLPKSQDAVAIEFSRLIKGCIVASGLVETS
;
A
#
# COMPACT_ATOMS: atom_id res chain seq x y z
N MET A 1 32.98 12.37 -10.36
CA MET A 1 33.22 12.97 -9.03
C MET A 1 32.68 12.01 -7.98
N ASN A 2 33.23 11.97 -6.76
CA ASN A 2 32.64 11.18 -5.68
C ASN A 2 31.52 11.97 -4.99
N LEU A 3 30.31 11.41 -4.94
CA LEU A 3 29.28 11.80 -3.98
C LEU A 3 28.80 10.54 -3.27
N SER A 4 28.97 10.53 -1.95
CA SER A 4 28.56 9.45 -1.05
C SER A 4 27.24 9.84 -0.39
N THR A 5 26.12 9.31 -0.88
CA THR A 5 24.83 9.47 -0.22
C THR A 5 24.68 8.41 0.87
N ILE A 6 24.43 8.85 2.10
CA ILE A 6 24.09 7.98 3.24
C ILE A 6 22.58 8.06 3.43
N ALA A 7 21.87 6.96 3.16
CA ALA A 7 20.49 6.83 3.61
C ALA A 7 20.47 6.54 5.12
N LEU A 8 19.83 7.41 5.91
CA LEU A 8 19.56 7.10 7.32
C LEU A 8 18.36 6.16 7.40
N LEU A 9 18.61 4.90 7.75
CA LEU A 9 17.56 4.03 8.28
C LEU A 9 16.99 4.66 9.57
N ARG A 10 15.78 5.21 9.48
CA ARG A 10 14.96 5.44 10.69
C ARG A 10 14.41 4.09 11.11
N SER A 11 14.89 3.56 12.24
CA SER A 11 14.37 2.33 12.81
C SER A 11 12.91 2.52 13.22
N SER A 12 11.97 2.01 12.42
CA SER A 12 10.68 1.57 12.94
C SER A 12 10.92 0.54 14.05
N THR A 13 10.14 0.60 15.12
CA THR A 13 10.37 -0.22 16.31
C THR A 13 10.13 -1.69 16.02
N ALA A 14 11.13 -2.54 16.29
CA ALA A 14 10.95 -3.98 16.30
C ALA A 14 9.82 -4.38 17.27
N ILE A 15 8.82 -5.09 16.76
CA ILE A 15 7.70 -5.61 17.56
C ILE A 15 8.22 -6.84 18.31
N ASN A 16 8.77 -6.63 19.51
CA ASN A 16 9.19 -7.72 20.38
C ASN A 16 7.97 -8.55 20.82
N PRO A 17 8.02 -9.89 20.73
CA PRO A 17 6.98 -10.73 21.29
C PRO A 17 6.97 -10.63 22.83
N PRO A 18 5.80 -10.69 23.48
CA PRO A 18 5.69 -10.50 24.93
C PRO A 18 6.11 -11.76 25.70
N ASN A 19 7.32 -11.78 26.29
CA ASN A 19 7.62 -12.53 27.52
C ASN A 19 8.99 -12.17 28.10
N GLY A 20 9.16 -12.38 29.42
CA GLY A 20 10.44 -12.26 30.13
C GLY A 20 10.57 -11.02 31.02
N ARG A 21 10.43 -11.21 32.35
CA ARG A 21 10.77 -10.18 33.35
C ARG A 21 12.30 -10.14 33.53
N GLY A 22 12.93 -8.99 33.27
CA GLY A 22 14.35 -8.77 33.52
C GLY A 22 14.61 -7.41 34.16
N ASN A 23 15.05 -7.41 35.43
CA ASN A 23 15.40 -6.17 36.13
C ASN A 23 16.77 -5.66 35.66
N TYR A 24 16.84 -4.41 35.20
CA TYR A 24 18.11 -3.69 35.03
C TYR A 24 18.22 -2.55 36.05
N SER A 25 19.39 -2.42 36.67
CA SER A 25 19.61 -1.55 37.81
C SER A 25 20.76 -0.55 37.59
N LYS A 26 20.48 0.70 37.97
CA LYS A 26 21.39 1.77 38.38
C LYS A 26 22.46 2.30 37.40
N PHE A 27 22.40 3.63 37.20
CA PHE A 27 23.51 4.49 36.79
C PHE A 27 24.65 4.54 37.81
N GLN A 28 25.89 4.75 37.33
CA GLN A 28 26.90 5.75 37.75
C GLN A 28 28.09 5.64 36.74
N ASN A 29 28.70 6.71 36.19
CA ASN A 29 29.62 7.71 36.80
C ASN A 29 30.78 7.06 37.60
N THR A 30 32.05 7.47 37.49
CA THR A 30 32.75 8.52 36.70
C THR A 30 33.57 7.87 35.55
N GLU A 31 34.69 8.34 34.95
CA GLU A 31 35.57 9.52 35.11
C GLU A 31 36.36 9.84 33.81
N ASN A 32 37.31 10.79 33.85
CA ASN A 32 38.12 11.22 32.71
C ASN A 32 39.53 11.70 33.16
N PRO A 33 40.64 11.12 32.64
CA PRO A 33 41.94 11.77 32.76
C PRO A 33 42.80 11.84 31.47
N LYS A 34 43.16 13.08 31.13
CA LYS A 34 44.49 13.54 30.66
C LYS A 34 44.99 13.14 29.26
N ARG A 35 45.29 14.17 28.47
CA ARG A 35 46.21 14.14 27.31
C ARG A 35 47.58 13.58 27.70
N SER A 36 48.23 12.91 26.75
CA SER A 36 49.69 12.93 26.58
C SER A 36 50.00 13.13 25.10
N GLU A 37 51.06 13.88 24.79
CA GLU A 37 51.46 14.19 23.42
C GLU A 37 52.47 13.14 22.92
N SER A 38 52.36 12.71 21.66
CA SER A 38 53.43 11.92 21.04
C SER A 38 53.58 12.16 19.54
N THR A 39 54.84 12.25 19.13
CA THR A 39 55.42 12.52 17.80
C THR A 39 54.68 12.01 16.56
N PRO A 40 54.77 12.72 15.42
CA PRO A 40 54.12 12.34 14.16
C PRO A 40 54.72 11.07 13.54
N LYS A 41 54.08 9.92 13.78
CA LYS A 41 54.41 8.67 13.09
C LYS A 41 54.05 8.76 11.60
N LYS A 42 54.97 8.35 10.72
CA LYS A 42 54.74 8.27 9.26
C LYS A 42 53.42 7.56 8.97
N LYS A 43 52.51 8.21 8.24
CA LYS A 43 51.28 7.60 7.73
C LYS A 43 51.64 6.57 6.65
N THR A 44 51.94 5.34 7.05
CA THR A 44 51.76 4.20 6.15
C THR A 44 50.30 4.17 5.72
N SER A 45 50.05 4.04 4.42
CA SER A 45 48.71 3.93 3.86
C SER A 45 48.11 2.59 4.28
N ARG A 46 47.47 2.57 5.46
CA ARG A 46 46.62 1.46 5.89
C ARG A 46 45.57 1.27 4.80
N LYS A 47 45.73 0.22 3.97
CA LYS A 47 44.61 -0.33 3.20
C LYS A 47 43.46 -0.52 4.19
N PRO A 48 42.23 -0.09 3.87
CA PRO A 48 41.10 -0.35 4.75
C PRO A 48 41.05 -1.86 4.98
N LYS A 49 40.91 -2.27 6.25
CA LYS A 49 40.54 -3.68 6.53
C LYS A 49 39.23 -3.96 5.76
N PRO A 50 39.02 -5.18 5.24
CA PRO A 50 37.67 -5.57 4.84
C PRO A 50 36.74 -5.28 6.02
N LYS A 51 35.60 -4.63 5.74
CA LYS A 51 34.54 -4.52 6.74
C LYS A 51 34.09 -5.95 7.06
N GLY A 52 33.89 -6.25 8.34
CA GLY A 52 33.28 -7.52 8.72
C GLY A 52 31.86 -7.61 8.16
N TRP A 53 31.37 -8.84 8.05
CA TRP A 53 29.96 -9.11 7.73
C TRP A 53 29.03 -8.34 8.67
N ILE A 54 27.95 -7.79 8.12
CA ILE A 54 26.85 -7.22 8.89
C ILE A 54 25.78 -8.31 9.01
N GLU A 55 25.53 -8.76 10.24
CA GLU A 55 24.57 -9.84 10.52
C GLU A 55 23.14 -9.29 10.65
N TYR A 56 22.19 -9.99 10.04
CA TYR A 56 20.76 -9.65 10.03
C TYR A 56 19.90 -10.85 10.48
N PRO A 57 18.69 -10.60 11.04
CA PRO A 57 17.71 -11.66 11.33
C PRO A 57 17.28 -12.40 10.05
N PRO A 58 16.71 -13.62 10.16
CA PRO A 58 16.42 -14.50 9.01
C PRO A 58 15.49 -13.88 7.96
N VAL A 59 14.55 -13.06 8.43
CA VAL A 59 13.66 -12.26 7.59
C VAL A 59 13.74 -10.81 8.05
N PHE A 60 13.93 -9.89 7.12
CA PHE A 60 13.67 -8.46 7.36
C PHE A 60 12.97 -7.82 6.16
N GLY A 61 12.05 -6.90 6.48
CA GLY A 61 11.28 -6.14 5.50
C GLY A 61 11.76 -4.69 5.39
N ILE A 62 11.64 -4.12 4.20
CA ILE A 62 11.91 -2.72 3.89
C ILE A 62 10.64 -2.13 3.27
N GLU A 63 10.12 -1.02 3.82
CA GLU A 63 9.07 -0.25 3.15
C GLU A 63 9.72 0.68 2.11
N ALA A 64 9.23 0.64 0.87
CA ALA A 64 9.58 1.56 -0.21
C ALA A 64 8.38 2.44 -0.58
N GLU A 65 8.63 3.72 -0.85
CA GLU A 65 7.70 4.53 -1.66
C GLU A 65 7.80 4.09 -3.11
N LEU A 66 6.69 4.11 -3.85
CA LEU A 66 6.69 3.90 -5.29
C LEU A 66 7.43 5.05 -6.00
N GLU A 67 8.30 4.72 -6.98
CA GLU A 67 8.94 5.71 -7.85
C GLU A 67 7.90 6.57 -8.61
N SER A 68 8.30 7.79 -9.00
CA SER A 68 7.48 8.63 -9.86
C SER A 68 7.51 8.16 -11.31
N PHE A 69 6.32 7.91 -11.85
CA PHE A 69 6.04 7.71 -13.27
C PHE A 69 4.90 8.68 -13.67
N ASP A 70 4.55 8.75 -14.96
CA ASP A 70 3.53 9.67 -15.47
C ASP A 70 2.56 8.94 -16.42
N PHE A 71 1.27 9.16 -16.25
CA PHE A 71 0.22 8.56 -17.07
C PHE A 71 -0.16 9.47 -18.24
N SER A 72 -0.01 8.97 -19.46
CA SER A 72 -0.43 9.67 -20.69
C SER A 72 -1.95 9.67 -20.92
N ASP A 73 -2.66 8.66 -20.41
CA ASP A 73 -4.09 8.47 -20.66
C ASP A 73 -4.96 8.84 -19.44
N PRO A 74 -6.03 9.66 -19.62
CA PRO A 74 -6.81 10.21 -18.51
C PRO A 74 -7.95 9.31 -18.01
N ILE A 75 -8.19 8.17 -18.68
CA ILE A 75 -8.87 7.00 -18.09
C ILE A 75 -8.12 5.78 -18.60
N LEU A 76 -7.82 4.85 -17.70
CA LEU A 76 -7.29 3.53 -18.04
C LEU A 76 -8.47 2.54 -18.03
N GLU A 77 -8.66 1.77 -19.11
CA GLU A 77 -9.86 0.92 -19.30
C GLU A 77 -9.54 -0.50 -19.81
N PHE A 78 -9.85 -1.51 -18.99
CA PHE A 78 -9.77 -2.94 -19.34
C PHE A 78 -11.08 -3.44 -20.00
N PRO A 79 -11.04 -4.54 -20.78
CA PRO A 79 -12.14 -4.89 -21.71
C PRO A 79 -13.41 -5.43 -21.04
N GLU A 80 -13.31 -6.17 -19.94
CA GLU A 80 -14.47 -6.68 -19.21
C GLU A 80 -14.80 -5.78 -18.03
N LYS A 81 -15.97 -5.11 -18.09
CA LYS A 81 -16.43 -4.17 -17.05
C LYS A 81 -17.92 -4.30 -16.79
N PRO A 82 -18.37 -4.37 -15.52
CA PRO A 82 -19.79 -4.49 -15.19
C PRO A 82 -20.54 -3.20 -15.57
N GLY A 83 -21.69 -3.31 -16.24
CA GLY A 83 -22.46 -2.12 -16.68
C GLY A 83 -23.07 -1.32 -15.52
N ILE A 84 -23.43 -2.01 -14.43
CA ILE A 84 -23.90 -1.43 -13.17
C ILE A 84 -22.83 -1.70 -12.10
N VAL A 85 -22.70 -0.83 -11.11
CA VAL A 85 -21.85 -1.05 -9.92
C VAL A 85 -22.63 -0.69 -8.65
N THR A 86 -22.47 -1.46 -7.57
CA THR A 86 -23.30 -1.32 -6.35
C THR A 86 -22.46 -1.01 -5.13
N ARG A 87 -22.79 0.04 -4.40
CA ARG A 87 -22.19 0.32 -3.09
C ARG A 87 -23.15 -0.09 -1.97
N HIS A 88 -22.62 -0.87 -1.02
CA HIS A 88 -23.26 -1.24 0.24
C HIS A 88 -22.79 -0.30 1.37
N PHE A 89 -23.66 0.02 2.33
CA PHE A 89 -23.35 0.93 3.44
C PHE A 89 -24.38 0.86 4.59
N SER A 90 -24.07 1.51 5.72
CA SER A 90 -24.98 1.63 6.88
C SER A 90 -26.14 2.61 6.62
N LYS A 91 -27.34 2.22 7.06
CA LYS A 91 -28.65 2.82 6.76
C LYS A 91 -28.72 4.32 7.02
N LYS A 92 -27.97 4.82 8.01
CA LYS A 92 -27.86 6.25 8.33
C LYS A 92 -27.38 7.14 7.17
N TYR A 93 -26.72 6.58 6.16
CA TYR A 93 -26.22 7.32 4.99
C TYR A 93 -27.14 7.26 3.76
N LEU A 94 -28.27 6.54 3.81
CA LEU A 94 -29.12 6.30 2.64
C LEU A 94 -29.67 7.60 2.04
N SER A 95 -30.15 8.54 2.85
CA SER A 95 -30.61 9.85 2.38
C SER A 95 -29.48 10.62 1.67
N SER A 96 -28.28 10.64 2.24
CA SER A 96 -27.12 11.31 1.66
C SER A 96 -26.76 10.73 0.29
N TYR A 97 -26.67 9.40 0.18
CA TYR A 97 -26.40 8.73 -1.11
C TYR A 97 -27.50 9.00 -2.14
N LEU A 98 -28.78 8.98 -1.74
CA LEU A 98 -29.90 9.34 -2.61
C LEU A 98 -29.90 10.82 -3.04
N ASP A 99 -29.20 11.71 -2.33
CA ASP A 99 -28.97 13.11 -2.71
C ASP A 99 -27.64 13.34 -3.44
N GLY A 100 -26.92 12.28 -3.83
CA GLY A 100 -25.71 12.39 -4.64
C GLY A 100 -24.41 12.53 -3.83
N TYR A 101 -24.40 12.06 -2.58
CA TYR A 101 -23.18 11.88 -1.80
C TYR A 101 -22.29 10.78 -2.42
N PHE A 102 -20.98 11.04 -2.54
CA PHE A 102 -20.01 10.02 -2.98
C PHE A 102 -18.67 10.16 -2.26
N ARG A 103 -18.32 9.15 -1.46
CA ARG A 103 -17.07 9.12 -0.67
C ARG A 103 -15.97 8.32 -1.34
N PHE A 104 -14.78 8.90 -1.39
CA PHE A 104 -13.51 8.21 -1.55
C PHE A 104 -12.85 8.04 -0.17
N GLY A 105 -12.55 6.80 0.21
CA GLY A 105 -11.55 6.55 1.25
C GLY A 105 -10.13 6.75 0.70
N THR A 106 -9.14 6.19 1.38
CA THR A 106 -7.76 6.08 0.90
C THR A 106 -7.32 4.63 1.05
N LEU A 107 -6.50 4.09 0.14
CA LEU A 107 -6.06 2.68 0.19
C LEU A 107 -5.45 2.33 1.56
N TYR A 108 -4.57 3.22 2.07
CA TYR A 108 -3.99 3.10 3.41
C TYR A 108 -5.05 3.22 4.53
N GLY A 109 -6.09 4.04 4.35
CA GLY A 109 -7.19 4.18 5.30
C GLY A 109 -8.05 2.92 5.43
N TYR A 110 -8.33 2.24 4.30
CA TYR A 110 -9.04 0.97 4.28
C TYR A 110 -8.22 -0.14 4.96
N ALA A 111 -6.93 -0.28 4.62
CA ALA A 111 -6.03 -1.26 5.23
C ALA A 111 -5.96 -1.17 6.77
N ASN A 112 -6.00 0.04 7.33
CA ASN A 112 -6.05 0.25 8.79
C ASN A 112 -7.40 -0.12 9.42
N TYR A 113 -8.51 0.12 8.70
CA TYR A 113 -9.86 -0.21 9.16
C TYR A 113 -10.10 -1.73 9.21
N GLU A 114 -9.74 -2.44 8.12
CA GLU A 114 -9.80 -3.91 8.05
C GLU A 114 -8.75 -4.57 8.94
N GLY A 115 -7.61 -3.91 9.19
CA GLY A 115 -6.57 -4.39 10.10
C GLY A 115 -6.89 -4.27 11.60
N THR A 116 -7.98 -3.59 12.00
CA THR A 116 -8.33 -3.31 13.41
C THR A 116 -9.65 -3.93 13.87
N ILE A 117 -10.61 -4.16 12.97
CA ILE A 117 -11.81 -4.96 13.21
C ILE A 117 -11.51 -6.41 12.79
N GLN A 118 -12.27 -7.41 13.24
CA GLN A 118 -12.18 -8.79 12.73
C GLN A 118 -12.65 -8.95 11.24
N ARG A 119 -12.82 -7.86 10.49
CA ARG A 119 -13.14 -7.83 9.06
C ARG A 119 -11.92 -8.25 8.24
N LEU A 120 -11.78 -9.55 7.99
CA LEU A 120 -10.93 -10.15 6.92
C LEU A 120 -9.41 -9.86 6.94
N ASN A 121 -8.93 -8.92 7.76
CA ASN A 121 -7.53 -8.53 7.96
C ASN A 121 -6.76 -8.11 6.69
N ASP A 122 -7.33 -7.31 5.76
CA ASP A 122 -6.52 -6.79 4.63
C ASP A 122 -5.51 -5.71 5.05
N ARG A 123 -4.40 -6.16 5.64
CA ARG A 123 -3.22 -5.33 5.89
C ARG A 123 -2.32 -5.20 4.64
N THR A 124 -2.82 -5.59 3.47
CA THR A 124 -2.11 -5.57 2.17
C THR A 124 -2.83 -4.76 1.08
N GLU A 125 -3.95 -4.11 1.41
CA GLU A 125 -4.51 -3.10 0.52
C GLU A 125 -3.52 -1.95 0.32
N GLY A 126 -3.34 -1.51 -0.93
CA GLY A 126 -2.32 -0.53 -1.29
C GLY A 126 -0.88 -1.02 -1.07
N THR A 127 -0.64 -2.32 -0.95
CA THR A 127 0.70 -2.89 -0.75
C THR A 127 0.94 -4.08 -1.66
N SER A 128 2.09 -4.15 -2.31
CA SER A 128 2.67 -5.37 -2.88
C SER A 128 4.03 -5.67 -2.22
N LYS A 129 4.54 -6.90 -2.38
CA LYS A 129 5.86 -7.28 -1.87
C LYS A 129 6.67 -8.02 -2.92
N GLU A 130 7.95 -7.71 -3.00
CA GLU A 130 8.95 -8.53 -3.68
C GLU A 130 9.79 -9.24 -2.62
N ILE A 131 9.91 -10.56 -2.69
CA ILE A 131 10.59 -11.42 -1.72
C ILE A 131 11.80 -12.06 -2.41
N TYR A 132 13.00 -11.65 -1.98
CA TYR A 132 14.27 -12.15 -2.49
C TYR A 132 14.82 -13.22 -1.54
N GLU A 133 14.94 -14.45 -2.04
CA GLU A 133 15.48 -15.60 -1.32
C GLU A 133 16.95 -15.84 -1.69
N PHE A 134 17.82 -16.00 -0.69
CA PHE A 134 19.26 -16.14 -0.88
C PHE A 134 19.76 -17.52 -0.43
N GLU A 135 20.09 -18.40 -1.38
CA GLU A 135 20.51 -19.80 -1.14
C GLU A 135 21.52 -19.95 0.01
N GLU A 136 22.64 -19.22 -0.06
CA GLU A 136 23.74 -19.30 0.92
C GLU A 136 23.46 -18.47 2.17
N GLY A 137 22.67 -17.40 2.05
CA GLY A 137 22.44 -16.39 3.11
C GLY A 137 23.60 -15.40 3.28
N GLU A 138 24.68 -15.53 2.50
CA GLU A 138 25.78 -14.55 2.43
C GLU A 138 25.62 -13.68 1.18
N ILE A 139 25.55 -12.37 1.37
CA ILE A 139 25.28 -11.36 0.33
C ILE A 139 26.53 -10.50 0.15
N ASN A 140 27.30 -10.77 -0.91
CA ASN A 140 28.58 -10.09 -1.16
C ASN A 140 28.36 -8.66 -1.69
N ASP A 141 27.53 -8.51 -2.73
CA ASP A 141 27.10 -7.23 -3.31
C ASP A 141 25.79 -7.47 -4.06
N VAL A 142 24.69 -6.91 -3.57
CA VAL A 142 23.35 -7.00 -4.16
C VAL A 142 22.78 -5.61 -4.37
N THR A 143 22.17 -5.37 -5.54
CA THR A 143 21.53 -4.09 -5.86
C THR A 143 20.26 -4.32 -6.68
N VAL A 144 19.11 -3.98 -6.08
CA VAL A 144 17.80 -3.89 -6.73
C VAL A 144 17.53 -2.40 -6.95
N GLU A 145 17.66 -1.96 -8.21
CA GLU A 145 17.51 -0.56 -8.64
C GLU A 145 18.24 0.44 -7.72
N ASP A 146 17.58 1.52 -7.31
CA ASP A 146 18.01 2.41 -6.23
C ASP A 146 17.35 2.08 -4.87
N ARG A 147 16.34 1.20 -4.87
CA ARG A 147 15.52 0.82 -3.70
C ARG A 147 16.27 0.01 -2.66
N LEU A 148 17.14 -0.92 -3.07
CA LEU A 148 17.93 -1.75 -2.16
C LEU A 148 19.37 -1.91 -2.62
N ARG A 149 20.31 -1.63 -1.70
CA ARG A 149 21.73 -1.95 -1.88
C ARG A 149 22.35 -2.56 -0.62
N LEU A 150 22.87 -3.76 -0.76
CA LEU A 150 23.51 -4.54 0.31
C LEU A 150 24.89 -5.02 -0.14
N GLY A 151 25.79 -5.30 0.80
CA GLY A 151 27.04 -5.96 0.47
C GLY A 151 27.91 -6.21 1.70
N ASN A 152 28.48 -7.41 1.78
CA ASN A 152 29.04 -7.99 2.99
C ASN A 152 27.97 -8.12 4.10
N VAL A 153 26.78 -8.61 3.74
CA VAL A 153 25.64 -8.85 4.63
C VAL A 153 25.43 -10.35 4.81
N LYS A 154 25.16 -10.81 6.04
CA LYS A 154 24.87 -12.22 6.32
C LYS A 154 23.53 -12.36 7.03
N ILE A 155 22.62 -13.12 6.43
CA ILE A 155 21.32 -13.47 7.00
C ILE A 155 21.48 -14.73 7.85
N LEU A 156 20.94 -14.72 9.07
CA LEU A 156 21.11 -15.80 10.05
C LEU A 156 19.81 -16.60 10.26
N GLY A 157 19.72 -17.79 9.67
CA GLY A 157 18.64 -18.75 9.95
C GLY A 157 18.49 -19.83 8.88
N SER A 158 17.38 -20.57 8.94
CA SER A 158 16.88 -21.41 7.85
C SER A 158 16.37 -20.54 6.69
N ASP A 159 15.50 -19.60 7.05
CA ASP A 159 14.82 -18.69 6.16
C ASP A 159 15.79 -17.53 5.89
N LYS A 160 15.98 -17.19 4.61
CA LYS A 160 17.06 -16.30 4.16
C LYS A 160 16.49 -15.25 3.21
N HIS A 161 15.48 -14.52 3.69
CA HIS A 161 14.59 -13.73 2.84
C HIS A 161 14.69 -12.24 3.15
N ILE A 162 14.65 -11.42 2.10
CA ILE A 162 14.50 -9.97 2.21
C ILE A 162 13.24 -9.58 1.46
N ALA A 163 12.30 -8.92 2.14
CA ALA A 163 11.08 -8.41 1.52
C ALA A 163 11.21 -6.90 1.27
N ILE A 164 10.93 -6.44 0.06
CA ILE A 164 10.66 -5.03 -0.24
C ILE A 164 9.14 -4.88 -0.39
N SER A 165 8.51 -4.19 0.56
CA SER A 165 7.09 -3.83 0.51
C SER A 165 6.93 -2.49 -0.20
N THR A 166 6.33 -2.48 -1.39
CA THR A 166 5.99 -1.24 -2.10
C THR A 166 4.64 -0.76 -1.60
N ILE A 167 4.57 0.50 -1.11
CA ILE A 167 3.32 1.07 -0.58
C ILE A 167 2.77 2.14 -1.53
N VAL A 168 1.48 1.99 -1.84
CA VAL A 168 0.69 2.76 -2.79
C VAL A 168 -0.55 3.27 -2.06
N ASN A 169 -0.67 4.59 -1.96
CA ASN A 169 -1.83 5.24 -1.38
C ASN A 169 -2.38 6.30 -2.34
N ASP A 170 -3.67 6.18 -2.64
CA ASP A 170 -4.47 7.10 -3.44
C ASP A 170 -5.90 7.12 -2.88
N TYR A 171 -6.73 8.03 -3.38
CA TYR A 171 -8.15 8.07 -3.04
C TYR A 171 -8.87 6.90 -3.71
N CYS A 172 -9.52 6.05 -2.90
CA CYS A 172 -10.16 4.82 -3.37
C CYS A 172 -11.67 4.85 -3.10
N ALA A 173 -12.46 4.46 -4.09
CA ALA A 173 -13.90 4.25 -3.97
C ALA A 173 -14.26 2.82 -4.37
N CYS A 174 -14.39 1.95 -3.36
CA CYS A 174 -14.86 0.57 -3.48
C CYS A 174 -16.36 0.52 -3.80
N LEU A 175 -16.76 -0.42 -4.67
CA LEU A 175 -18.12 -0.88 -4.99
C LEU A 175 -18.05 -2.41 -5.24
N SER A 176 -19.18 -3.09 -5.42
CA SER A 176 -19.26 -4.45 -5.97
C SER A 176 -19.69 -4.41 -7.44
N CYS A 177 -19.21 -5.36 -8.25
CA CYS A 177 -19.50 -5.49 -9.68
C CYS A 177 -20.98 -5.86 -9.93
N GLY A 178 -21.68 -5.13 -10.80
CA GLY A 178 -23.06 -5.44 -11.16
C GLY A 178 -24.13 -4.84 -10.22
N PRO A 179 -25.41 -5.15 -10.45
CA PRO A 179 -26.53 -4.67 -9.63
C PRO A 179 -26.54 -5.27 -8.22
N TYR A 180 -27.43 -4.75 -7.37
CA TYR A 180 -27.68 -5.32 -6.05
C TYR A 180 -28.11 -6.79 -6.16
N SER A 181 -27.58 -7.61 -5.25
CA SER A 181 -27.95 -9.01 -5.06
C SER A 181 -28.03 -9.28 -3.56
N GLU A 182 -29.19 -9.79 -3.13
CA GLU A 182 -29.45 -10.12 -1.72
C GLU A 182 -28.53 -11.25 -1.23
N GLU A 183 -28.25 -12.25 -2.07
CA GLU A 183 -27.30 -13.33 -1.75
C GLU A 183 -25.91 -12.76 -1.46
N ARG A 184 -25.44 -11.82 -2.29
CA ARG A 184 -24.14 -11.17 -2.11
C ARG A 184 -24.12 -10.28 -0.87
N ALA A 185 -25.18 -9.53 -0.60
CA ALA A 185 -25.27 -8.73 0.62
C ALA A 185 -25.24 -9.62 1.87
N LYS A 186 -25.97 -10.75 1.86
CA LYS A 186 -25.94 -11.75 2.94
C LYS A 186 -24.57 -12.42 3.09
N LYS A 187 -23.84 -12.71 2.01
CA LYS A 187 -22.42 -13.12 2.04
C LYS A 187 -21.56 -12.07 2.75
N LEU A 188 -21.50 -10.84 2.22
CA LEU A 188 -20.69 -9.75 2.77
C LEU A 188 -20.93 -9.52 4.28
N ILE A 189 -22.18 -9.60 4.73
CA ILE A 189 -22.58 -9.52 6.15
C ILE A 189 -21.99 -10.70 6.94
N ASN A 190 -22.19 -11.94 6.49
CA ASN A 190 -21.64 -13.15 7.12
C ASN A 190 -20.10 -13.13 7.17
N ASP A 191 -19.46 -12.57 6.16
CA ASP A 191 -18.01 -12.39 6.05
C ASP A 191 -17.49 -11.20 6.91
N GLY A 192 -18.35 -10.61 7.74
CA GLY A 192 -17.99 -9.66 8.80
C GLY A 192 -18.48 -8.23 8.61
N ASN A 193 -19.09 -7.88 7.48
CA ASN A 193 -19.55 -6.53 7.18
C ASN A 193 -20.97 -6.26 7.72
N GLN A 194 -21.10 -6.38 9.03
CA GLN A 194 -22.35 -6.26 9.80
C GLN A 194 -22.99 -4.85 9.78
N ASP A 195 -22.35 -3.86 9.14
CA ASP A 195 -22.90 -2.52 8.90
C ASP A 195 -23.46 -2.32 7.48
N ILE A 196 -23.57 -3.39 6.69
CA ILE A 196 -24.30 -3.39 5.41
C ILE A 196 -25.80 -3.50 5.72
N GLU A 197 -26.49 -2.36 5.70
CA GLU A 197 -27.92 -2.24 5.98
C GLU A 197 -28.70 -1.63 4.80
N ALA A 198 -28.00 -1.03 3.85
CA ALA A 198 -28.55 -0.32 2.70
C ALA A 198 -27.59 -0.36 1.49
N TYR A 199 -28.13 -0.05 0.30
CA TYR A 199 -27.37 -0.03 -0.93
C TYR A 199 -27.81 1.07 -1.91
N VAL A 200 -26.91 1.44 -2.82
CA VAL A 200 -27.20 2.15 -4.09
C VAL A 200 -26.44 1.49 -5.22
N SER A 201 -27.13 1.21 -6.33
CA SER A 201 -26.57 0.76 -7.60
C SER A 201 -26.56 1.91 -8.61
N TYR A 202 -25.45 2.08 -9.31
CA TYR A 202 -25.23 3.13 -10.32
C TYR A 202 -25.00 2.52 -11.70
N ASP A 203 -25.43 3.20 -12.77
CA ASP A 203 -24.83 2.98 -14.09
C ASP A 203 -23.35 3.40 -14.03
N ARG A 204 -22.45 2.47 -14.38
CA ARG A 204 -20.99 2.69 -14.27
C ARG A 204 -20.52 3.82 -15.17
N ASN A 205 -21.02 3.90 -16.41
CA ASN A 205 -20.56 4.88 -17.38
C ASN A 205 -21.08 6.27 -17.02
N ALA A 206 -22.35 6.38 -16.63
CA ALA A 206 -22.92 7.62 -16.10
C ALA A 206 -22.11 8.09 -14.88
N LEU A 207 -21.81 7.20 -13.92
CA LEU A 207 -21.04 7.55 -12.73
C LEU A 207 -19.64 8.08 -13.04
N LEU A 208 -18.91 7.45 -13.98
CA LEU A 208 -17.58 7.90 -14.37
C LEU A 208 -17.62 9.26 -15.12
N GLN A 209 -18.64 9.49 -15.95
CA GLN A 209 -18.83 10.80 -16.60
C GLN A 209 -19.30 11.87 -15.61
N ALA A 210 -20.12 11.52 -14.60
CA ALA A 210 -20.51 12.42 -13.52
C ALA A 210 -19.31 12.83 -12.66
N LEU A 211 -18.45 11.88 -12.28
CA LEU A 211 -17.20 12.18 -11.56
C LEU A 211 -16.29 13.11 -12.37
N LYS A 212 -16.19 12.93 -13.70
CA LYS A 212 -15.51 13.91 -14.57
C LYS A 212 -16.19 15.27 -14.61
N GLY A 213 -17.53 15.31 -14.63
CA GLY A 213 -18.31 16.56 -14.59
C GLY A 213 -18.18 17.35 -13.28
N GLU A 214 -17.71 16.73 -12.20
CA GLU A 214 -17.43 17.39 -10.91
C GLU A 214 -15.99 17.92 -10.80
N GLU A 215 -15.21 18.01 -11.89
CA GLU A 215 -13.79 18.41 -11.91
C GLU A 215 -13.47 19.65 -11.04
N GLU A 216 -14.28 20.71 -11.12
CA GLU A 216 -14.12 21.91 -10.29
C GLU A 216 -14.27 21.64 -8.78
N LEU A 217 -15.17 20.74 -8.39
CA LEU A 217 -15.42 20.36 -7.00
C LEU A 217 -14.31 19.42 -6.51
N LEU A 218 -13.89 18.48 -7.36
CA LEU A 218 -12.75 17.58 -7.09
C LEU A 218 -11.44 18.36 -6.91
N LEU A 219 -11.17 19.36 -7.76
CA LEU A 219 -10.02 20.26 -7.63
C LEU A 219 -10.03 21.00 -6.29
N LYS A 220 -11.21 21.42 -5.80
CA LYS A 220 -11.37 22.07 -4.49
C LYS A 220 -11.22 21.09 -3.32
N LEU A 221 -11.72 19.86 -3.44
CA LEU A 221 -11.69 18.83 -2.39
C LEU A 221 -10.33 18.12 -2.27
N PHE A 222 -9.69 17.80 -3.39
CA PHE A 222 -8.37 17.17 -3.43
C PHE A 222 -7.22 18.18 -3.46
N GLY A 223 -7.49 19.46 -3.73
CA GLY A 223 -6.48 20.52 -3.85
C GLY A 223 -5.57 20.41 -5.07
N ARG A 224 -5.97 19.63 -6.09
CA ARG A 224 -5.14 19.23 -7.24
C ARG A 224 -5.99 18.71 -8.39
N GLU A 225 -5.49 18.79 -9.61
CA GLU A 225 -6.01 18.03 -10.76
C GLU A 225 -5.86 16.53 -10.50
N THR A 226 -6.86 15.73 -10.90
CA THR A 226 -6.88 14.28 -10.66
C THR A 226 -7.37 13.49 -11.86
N LEU A 227 -6.67 12.40 -12.17
CA LEU A 227 -7.09 11.38 -13.12
C LEU A 227 -7.86 10.26 -12.40
N PHE A 228 -8.56 9.43 -13.19
CA PHE A 228 -9.37 8.31 -12.70
C PHE A 228 -9.01 6.99 -13.39
N ALA A 229 -8.82 5.93 -12.60
CA ALA A 229 -8.74 4.55 -13.07
C ALA A 229 -9.91 3.76 -12.46
N ALA A 230 -10.59 2.94 -13.26
CA ALA A 230 -11.90 2.39 -12.90
C ALA A 230 -12.06 0.94 -13.40
N TYR A 231 -11.85 0.00 -12.48
CA TYR A 231 -11.63 -1.42 -12.79
C TYR A 231 -12.26 -2.38 -11.78
N PRO A 232 -12.65 -3.60 -12.21
CA PRO A 232 -12.76 -4.74 -11.29
C PRO A 232 -11.44 -4.99 -10.57
N VAL A 233 -11.51 -5.48 -9.34
CA VAL A 233 -10.37 -5.98 -8.57
C VAL A 233 -10.01 -7.38 -9.07
N LEU A 234 -8.73 -7.60 -9.33
CA LEU A 234 -8.18 -8.93 -9.57
C LEU A 234 -7.94 -9.63 -8.23
N TYR A 235 -8.16 -10.94 -8.20
CA TYR A 235 -7.86 -11.75 -7.04
C TYR A 235 -6.67 -12.64 -7.36
N GLY A 236 -5.69 -12.63 -6.46
CA GLY A 236 -4.36 -13.18 -6.73
C GLY A 236 -3.44 -13.03 -5.52
N ASP A 237 -2.23 -13.54 -5.65
CA ASP A 237 -1.17 -13.29 -4.69
C ASP A 237 -0.59 -11.88 -4.90
N LYS A 238 -0.04 -11.28 -3.84
CA LYS A 238 0.56 -9.92 -3.86
C LYS A 238 2.03 -9.94 -3.41
N GLU A 239 2.65 -11.11 -3.55
CA GLU A 239 3.99 -11.43 -3.08
C GLU A 239 4.74 -12.16 -4.20
N ASP A 240 5.66 -11.45 -4.85
CA ASP A 240 6.47 -11.96 -5.96
C ASP A 240 7.77 -12.55 -5.42
N PHE A 241 8.08 -13.80 -5.78
CA PHE A 241 9.23 -14.54 -5.26
C PHE A 241 10.38 -14.61 -6.27
N PHE A 242 11.59 -14.31 -5.81
CA PHE A 242 12.81 -14.27 -6.62
C PHE A 242 13.95 -15.02 -5.92
N GLU A 243 14.46 -16.07 -6.56
CA GLU A 243 15.67 -16.77 -6.10
C GLU A 243 16.93 -16.01 -6.55
N ILE A 244 17.76 -15.57 -5.61
CA ILE A 244 18.89 -14.66 -5.84
C ILE A 244 20.21 -15.27 -5.31
N SER A 245 21.17 -15.47 -6.20
CA SER A 245 22.53 -15.90 -5.84
C SER A 245 23.30 -14.86 -5.02
N SER A 246 24.39 -15.25 -4.36
CA SER A 246 25.17 -14.44 -3.41
C SER A 246 25.91 -13.21 -4.00
N SER A 247 25.69 -12.86 -5.29
CA SER A 247 26.19 -11.65 -5.98
C SER A 247 25.34 -11.28 -7.21
N VAL A 248 24.37 -10.37 -7.08
CA VAL A 248 23.51 -9.91 -8.20
C VAL A 248 23.38 -8.38 -8.23
N ARG A 249 23.77 -7.75 -9.34
CA ARG A 249 23.64 -6.30 -9.56
C ARG A 249 22.60 -5.99 -10.60
N ASN A 250 21.85 -4.91 -10.37
CA ASN A 250 20.83 -4.37 -11.27
C ASN A 250 19.77 -5.43 -11.59
N LEU A 251 19.25 -6.10 -10.55
CA LEU A 251 18.01 -6.85 -10.72
C LEU A 251 16.94 -5.85 -11.16
N LYS A 252 16.34 -6.10 -12.33
CA LYS A 252 15.15 -5.39 -12.78
C LYS A 252 13.95 -5.99 -12.06
N SER A 253 13.15 -5.13 -11.45
CA SER A 253 11.80 -5.46 -11.00
C SER A 253 10.77 -5.06 -12.07
N GLU A 254 9.49 -5.14 -11.71
CA GLU A 254 8.41 -4.60 -12.53
C GLU A 254 8.47 -3.06 -12.67
N GLU A 255 7.98 -2.55 -13.81
CA GLU A 255 7.84 -1.12 -14.04
C GLU A 255 6.89 -0.46 -12.98
N PRO A 256 7.13 0.80 -12.56
CA PRO A 256 6.37 1.43 -11.49
C PRO A 256 4.84 1.43 -11.68
N GLN A 257 4.37 1.50 -12.94
CA GLN A 257 2.96 1.39 -13.27
C GLN A 257 2.37 0.04 -12.89
N HIS A 258 3.02 -1.09 -13.22
CA HIS A 258 2.50 -2.41 -12.88
C HIS A 258 2.44 -2.60 -11.36
N ARG A 259 3.48 -2.15 -10.63
CA ARG A 259 3.50 -2.18 -9.16
C ARG A 259 2.38 -1.32 -8.56
N TRP A 260 2.00 -0.19 -9.17
CA TRP A 260 0.82 0.59 -8.80
C TRP A 260 -0.47 -0.18 -9.06
N GLU A 261 -0.64 -0.72 -10.27
CA GLU A 261 -1.83 -1.48 -10.68
C GLU A 261 -2.06 -2.69 -9.77
N ALA A 262 -1.03 -3.51 -9.53
CA ALA A 262 -1.10 -4.66 -8.62
C ALA A 262 -1.35 -4.26 -7.15
N SER A 263 -0.75 -3.17 -6.68
CA SER A 263 -0.97 -2.69 -5.30
C SER A 263 -2.40 -2.17 -5.08
N ALA A 264 -2.95 -1.44 -6.05
CA ALA A 264 -4.23 -0.75 -5.96
C ALA A 264 -5.44 -1.60 -6.39
N PHE A 265 -5.26 -2.53 -7.34
CA PHE A 265 -6.34 -3.31 -7.96
C PHE A 265 -6.22 -4.83 -7.80
N THR A 266 -5.19 -5.37 -7.12
CA THR A 266 -5.19 -6.78 -6.68
C THR A 266 -5.52 -6.91 -5.19
N LYS A 267 -6.35 -7.89 -4.84
CA LYS A 267 -6.60 -8.34 -3.45
C LYS A 267 -6.27 -9.85 -3.30
N PRO A 268 -5.88 -10.33 -2.10
CA PRO A 268 -5.69 -11.76 -1.85
C PRO A 268 -6.94 -12.60 -2.18
N TRP A 269 -6.75 -13.86 -2.60
CA TRP A 269 -7.85 -14.78 -2.99
C TRP A 269 -8.99 -14.90 -1.96
N ARG A 270 -8.71 -14.75 -0.66
CA ARG A 270 -9.71 -14.81 0.42
C ARG A 270 -10.77 -13.69 0.39
N PHE A 271 -10.60 -12.68 -0.47
CA PHE A 271 -11.53 -11.57 -0.69
C PHE A 271 -12.35 -11.71 -2.00
N GLY A 272 -12.20 -12.82 -2.75
CA GLY A 272 -12.86 -13.04 -4.04
C GLY A 272 -14.40 -13.02 -3.99
N ASN A 273 -14.98 -13.16 -2.79
CA ASN A 273 -16.39 -13.01 -2.47
C ASN A 273 -16.92 -11.57 -2.58
N GLU A 274 -16.06 -10.55 -2.56
CA GLU A 274 -16.47 -9.14 -2.59
C GLU A 274 -16.87 -8.67 -4.00
N GLU A 275 -16.33 -9.32 -5.03
CA GLU A 275 -16.46 -8.98 -6.45
C GLU A 275 -16.20 -7.48 -6.69
N GLU A 276 -15.13 -6.95 -6.09
CA GLU A 276 -14.95 -5.51 -5.90
C GLU A 276 -14.68 -4.79 -7.24
N PHE A 277 -15.19 -3.56 -7.36
CA PHE A 277 -14.89 -2.60 -8.42
C PHE A 277 -14.35 -1.32 -7.77
N ARG A 278 -13.15 -0.90 -8.16
CA ARG A 278 -12.48 0.29 -7.62
C ARG A 278 -12.52 1.42 -8.61
N ILE A 279 -12.83 2.62 -8.09
CA ILE A 279 -12.52 3.89 -8.75
C ILE A 279 -11.41 4.54 -7.93
N ILE A 280 -10.20 4.63 -8.50
CA ILE A 280 -9.05 5.29 -7.89
C ILE A 280 -8.92 6.69 -8.48
N SER A 281 -8.74 7.70 -7.61
CA SER A 281 -8.43 9.08 -7.97
C SER A 281 -6.99 9.41 -7.56
N PHE A 282 -6.17 9.75 -8.55
CA PHE A 282 -4.72 9.88 -8.44
C PHE A 282 -4.22 11.09 -9.23
N ARG A 283 -2.92 11.42 -9.13
CA ARG A 283 -2.24 12.43 -9.95
C ARG A 283 -1.40 11.74 -11.01
N SER A 284 -1.41 12.19 -12.27
CA SER A 284 -0.62 11.55 -13.35
C SER A 284 0.84 11.31 -12.93
N ASN A 285 1.49 12.36 -12.41
CA ASN A 285 2.90 12.38 -12.03
C ASN A 285 3.19 12.02 -10.56
N ALA A 286 2.20 11.54 -9.80
CA ALA A 286 2.34 11.21 -8.38
C ALA A 286 1.31 10.17 -7.90
N ALA A 287 1.01 9.19 -8.76
CA ALA A 287 0.15 8.06 -8.43
C ALA A 287 0.77 7.21 -7.30
N GLY A 288 -0.04 6.77 -6.36
CA GLY A 288 0.36 6.01 -5.18
C GLY A 288 1.03 6.83 -4.07
N ARG A 289 1.18 8.15 -4.23
CA ARG A 289 1.97 9.01 -3.33
C ARG A 289 1.13 9.97 -2.49
N LEU A 290 -0.12 9.60 -2.19
CA LEU A 290 -0.96 10.31 -1.23
C LEU A 290 -0.42 10.09 0.21
N PRO A 291 -0.30 11.12 1.07
CA PRO A 291 0.26 10.94 2.41
C PRO A 291 -0.49 9.88 3.24
N LYS A 292 0.23 9.06 4.02
CA LYS A 292 -0.36 8.07 4.94
C LYS A 292 -1.31 8.70 5.98
N SER A 293 -1.22 10.01 6.20
CA SER A 293 -2.10 10.80 7.08
C SER A 293 -3.28 11.48 6.36
N GLN A 294 -3.56 11.12 5.11
CA GLN A 294 -4.63 11.75 4.33
C GLN A 294 -6.01 11.19 4.69
N ASP A 295 -6.87 12.09 5.17
CA ASP A 295 -8.28 11.80 5.42
C ASP A 295 -9.07 11.55 4.12
N ALA A 296 -10.15 10.78 4.27
CA ALA A 296 -11.12 10.50 3.23
C ALA A 296 -11.86 11.77 2.76
N VAL A 297 -12.24 11.79 1.49
CA VAL A 297 -12.92 12.92 0.83
C VAL A 297 -14.33 12.49 0.39
N ALA A 298 -15.29 13.41 0.46
CA ALA A 298 -16.64 13.19 -0.06
C ALA A 298 -17.11 14.34 -0.93
N ILE A 299 -17.74 13.99 -2.05
CA ILE A 299 -18.64 14.85 -2.80
C ILE A 299 -19.97 14.84 -2.05
N GLU A 300 -20.57 16.01 -1.84
CA GLU A 300 -21.89 16.15 -1.23
C GLU A 300 -22.86 16.81 -2.23
N PHE A 301 -24.12 16.36 -2.22
CA PHE A 301 -25.24 16.96 -2.99
C PHE A 301 -25.05 17.05 -4.53
N SER A 302 -24.22 16.17 -5.12
CA SER A 302 -24.00 16.16 -6.58
C SER A 302 -25.26 15.74 -7.35
N ARG A 303 -25.79 16.66 -8.16
CA ARG A 303 -26.89 16.36 -9.09
C ARG A 303 -26.48 15.37 -10.19
N LEU A 304 -25.21 15.39 -10.60
CA LEU A 304 -24.69 14.48 -11.62
C LEU A 304 -24.68 13.04 -11.10
N ILE A 305 -24.07 12.82 -9.92
CA ILE A 305 -23.98 11.49 -9.30
C ILE A 305 -25.37 10.97 -8.92
N LYS A 306 -26.26 11.83 -8.40
CA LYS A 306 -27.67 11.48 -8.15
C LYS A 306 -28.37 10.99 -9.42
N GLY A 307 -28.07 11.57 -10.58
CA GLY A 307 -28.59 11.15 -11.88
C GLY A 307 -28.08 9.80 -12.39
N CYS A 308 -27.04 9.23 -11.76
CA CYS A 308 -26.47 7.93 -12.13
C CYS A 308 -27.11 6.74 -11.40
N ILE A 309 -27.97 7.00 -10.40
CA ILE A 309 -28.59 5.97 -9.56
C ILE A 309 -29.67 5.22 -10.34
N VAL A 310 -29.50 3.90 -10.47
CA VAL A 310 -30.44 3.00 -11.16
C VAL A 310 -31.25 2.11 -10.22
N ALA A 311 -30.76 1.86 -9.00
CA ALA A 311 -31.50 1.18 -7.93
C ALA A 311 -30.96 1.58 -6.55
N SER A 312 -31.78 1.41 -5.51
CA SER A 312 -31.43 1.74 -4.12
C SER A 312 -32.40 1.10 -3.14
N GLY A 313 -31.94 0.73 -1.95
CA GLY A 313 -32.84 0.19 -0.93
C GLY A 313 -32.18 -0.10 0.40
N LEU A 314 -32.94 -0.78 1.27
CA LEU A 314 -32.42 -1.45 2.46
C LEU A 314 -32.01 -2.88 2.09
N VAL A 315 -31.13 -3.48 2.90
CA VAL A 315 -30.79 -4.90 2.83
C VAL A 315 -31.68 -5.66 3.81
N GLU A 316 -32.27 -6.78 3.38
CA GLU A 316 -33.13 -7.60 4.23
C GLU A 316 -32.31 -8.59 5.08
N THR A 317 -32.16 -8.26 6.37
CA THR A 317 -31.46 -9.09 7.37
C THR A 317 -32.44 -10.07 8.03
N SER A 318 -32.91 -11.04 7.24
CA SER A 318 -33.83 -12.11 7.64
C SER A 318 -33.10 -13.37 8.11
#